data_AF-A0A7W2ABQ2-F1
#
_entry.id   AF-A0A7W2ABQ2-F1
#
_cell.length_a   1.000
_cell.length_b   1.000
_cell.length_c   1.000
_cell.angle_alpha   90.00
_cell.angle_beta   90.00
_cell.angle_gamma   90.00
#
_symmetry.space_group_name_H-M   'P 1'
#
loop_
_entity.id
_entity.type
_entity.pdbx_description
1 polymer ?
#
loop_
_entity_poly.entity_id
_entity_poly.type
_entity_poly.pdbx_seq_one_letter_code
_entity_poly.pdbx_strand_id
1 'polypeptide(L)'
;MEFYIEHDTNIKDVTERLKACSDGDVISCTDAQLFDAAKAVLIREKLPGLTIQLLDTSDYVLRSVTSRRRSDTTPSDQFNDRQEAVLKALEKVLAHCEKEGIHLVGFSDDLVAIPAHLDDGSGLSAEAVDLNTSGVYRGAEYQHD
;
A
#
# COMPACT_ATOMS: atom_id res chain seq x y z
N MET A 1 -16.09 16.94 -14.80
CA MET A 1 -15.96 17.10 -16.27
C MET A 1 -14.57 16.63 -16.67
N GLU A 2 -14.39 16.12 -17.88
CA GLU A 2 -13.09 15.65 -18.39
C GLU A 2 -12.49 16.68 -19.35
N PHE A 3 -11.22 17.00 -19.17
CA PHE A 3 -10.46 17.92 -20.01
C PHE A 3 -9.17 17.26 -20.48
N TYR A 4 -8.76 17.54 -21.71
CA TYR A 4 -7.49 17.07 -22.24
C TYR A 4 -6.52 18.24 -22.40
N ILE A 5 -5.25 18.04 -22.02
CA ILE A 5 -4.16 19.00 -22.23
C ILE A 5 -3.21 18.45 -23.29
N GLU A 6 -3.02 19.22 -24.36
CA GLU A 6 -2.10 18.89 -25.45
C GLU A 6 -0.63 19.04 -25.05
N HIS A 7 0.24 18.23 -25.65
CA HIS A 7 1.67 18.16 -25.34
C HIS A 7 2.43 19.49 -25.39
N ASP A 8 2.03 20.42 -26.26
CA ASP A 8 2.69 21.72 -26.46
C ASP A 8 2.16 22.84 -25.56
N THR A 9 1.29 22.52 -24.60
CA THR A 9 0.66 23.53 -23.73
C THR A 9 1.68 24.12 -22.77
N ASN A 10 1.81 25.45 -22.74
CA ASN A 10 2.71 26.14 -21.82
C ASN A 10 2.22 26.03 -20.37
N ILE A 11 3.14 26.02 -19.41
CA ILE A 11 2.87 26.01 -17.96
C ILE A 11 1.89 27.10 -17.53
N LYS A 12 1.93 28.28 -18.16
CA LYS A 12 0.96 29.37 -17.87
C LYS A 12 -0.47 28.93 -18.21
N ASP A 13 -0.66 28.37 -19.38
CA ASP A 13 -1.96 27.92 -19.87
C ASP A 13 -2.45 26.71 -19.05
N VAL A 14 -1.54 25.77 -18.70
CA VAL A 14 -1.83 24.67 -17.77
C VAL A 14 -2.33 25.21 -16.42
N THR A 15 -1.69 26.26 -15.90
CA THR A 15 -2.07 26.87 -14.62
C THR A 15 -3.44 27.54 -14.69
N GLU A 16 -3.71 28.31 -15.74
CA GLU A 16 -5.01 28.94 -15.94
C GLU A 16 -6.12 27.91 -16.12
N ARG A 17 -5.84 26.82 -16.88
CA ARG A 17 -6.77 25.72 -17.08
C ARG A 17 -7.11 25.02 -15.77
N LEU A 18 -6.11 24.67 -14.97
CA LEU A 18 -6.31 24.03 -13.66
C LEU A 18 -7.11 24.94 -12.71
N LYS A 19 -6.89 26.25 -12.74
CA LYS A 19 -7.64 27.23 -11.91
C LYS A 19 -9.09 27.40 -12.34
N ALA A 20 -9.40 27.18 -13.61
CA ALA A 20 -10.76 27.23 -14.14
C ALA A 20 -11.57 25.94 -13.88
N CYS A 21 -10.91 24.86 -13.45
CA CYS A 21 -11.56 23.59 -13.14
C CYS A 21 -12.32 23.64 -11.81
N SER A 22 -13.39 22.87 -11.74
CA SER A 22 -14.24 22.68 -10.56
C SER A 22 -13.91 21.38 -9.84
N ASP A 23 -14.41 21.25 -8.62
CA ASP A 23 -14.29 20.04 -7.81
C ASP A 23 -14.87 18.81 -8.54
N GLY A 24 -14.10 17.71 -8.58
CA GLY A 24 -14.44 16.49 -9.31
C GLY A 24 -14.03 16.49 -10.79
N ASP A 25 -13.39 17.55 -11.29
CA ASP A 25 -12.89 17.56 -12.67
C ASP A 25 -11.63 16.69 -12.85
N VAL A 26 -11.55 16.08 -14.02
CA VAL A 26 -10.47 15.18 -14.44
C VAL A 26 -9.75 15.82 -15.62
N ILE A 27 -8.43 15.88 -15.53
CA ILE A 27 -7.56 16.48 -16.52
C ILE A 27 -6.61 15.41 -17.03
N SER A 28 -6.71 15.05 -18.29
CA SER A 28 -5.91 14.00 -18.92
C SER A 28 -4.84 14.59 -19.84
N CYS A 29 -3.70 13.93 -19.92
CA CYS A 29 -2.61 14.26 -20.83
C CYS A 29 -1.88 12.97 -21.23
N THR A 30 -1.12 12.99 -22.33
CA THR A 30 -0.33 11.82 -22.80
C THR A 30 1.17 12.01 -22.62
N ASP A 31 1.62 13.22 -22.29
CA ASP A 31 3.02 13.53 -22.04
C ASP A 31 3.37 13.49 -20.54
N ALA A 32 4.45 12.78 -20.21
CA ALA A 32 4.88 12.60 -18.83
C ALA A 32 5.44 13.89 -18.20
N GLN A 33 6.10 14.76 -18.98
CA GLN A 33 6.65 16.01 -18.45
C GLN A 33 5.51 16.99 -18.12
N LEU A 34 4.49 17.03 -18.97
CA LEU A 34 3.27 17.80 -18.78
C LEU A 34 2.48 17.30 -17.56
N PHE A 35 2.40 15.98 -17.35
CA PHE A 35 1.81 15.39 -16.15
C PHE A 35 2.52 15.88 -14.88
N ASP A 36 3.85 15.82 -14.86
CA ASP A 36 4.64 16.26 -13.70
C ASP A 36 4.53 17.78 -13.47
N ALA A 37 4.50 18.58 -14.54
CA ALA A 37 4.27 20.01 -14.46
C ALA A 37 2.88 20.36 -13.91
N ALA A 38 1.82 19.71 -14.41
CA ALA A 38 0.45 19.90 -13.95
C ALA A 38 0.30 19.48 -12.47
N LYS A 39 0.94 18.37 -12.08
CA LYS A 39 1.03 17.93 -10.68
C LYS A 39 1.72 18.97 -9.79
N ALA A 40 2.83 19.55 -10.24
CA ALA A 40 3.54 20.59 -9.50
C ALA A 40 2.68 21.85 -9.32
N VAL A 41 1.92 22.25 -10.35
CA VAL A 41 0.97 23.36 -10.27
C VAL A 41 -0.16 23.06 -9.29
N LEU A 42 -0.75 21.86 -9.34
CA LEU A 42 -1.83 21.44 -8.43
C LEU A 42 -1.39 21.49 -6.95
N ILE A 43 -0.14 21.13 -6.66
CA ILE A 43 0.47 21.27 -5.32
C ILE A 43 0.73 22.74 -4.98
N ARG A 44 1.36 23.50 -5.87
CA ARG A 44 1.78 24.90 -5.64
C ARG A 44 0.58 25.82 -5.38
N GLU A 45 -0.46 25.69 -6.21
CA GLU A 45 -1.67 26.51 -6.16
C GLU A 45 -2.70 25.96 -5.16
N LYS A 46 -2.44 24.80 -4.54
CA LYS A 46 -3.32 24.12 -3.58
C LYS A 46 -4.74 23.99 -4.12
N LEU A 47 -4.91 23.38 -5.30
CA LEU A 47 -6.20 23.20 -5.96
C LEU A 47 -6.79 21.83 -5.55
N PRO A 48 -7.66 21.75 -4.53
CA PRO A 48 -8.27 20.48 -4.13
C PRO A 48 -9.41 20.09 -5.07
N GLY A 49 -9.72 18.80 -5.11
CA GLY A 49 -10.86 18.27 -5.87
C GLY A 49 -10.55 17.89 -7.31
N LEU A 50 -9.34 18.16 -7.79
CA LEU A 50 -8.94 17.89 -9.17
C LEU A 50 -8.20 16.57 -9.29
N THR A 51 -8.46 15.83 -10.37
CA THR A 51 -7.71 14.63 -10.74
C THR A 51 -6.93 14.89 -12.01
N ILE A 52 -5.63 14.58 -12.04
CA ILE A 52 -4.79 14.62 -13.24
C ILE A 52 -4.47 13.18 -13.64
N GLN A 53 -4.60 12.84 -14.93
CA GLN A 53 -4.33 11.52 -15.50
C GLN A 53 -3.28 11.61 -16.60
N LEU A 54 -2.37 10.64 -16.63
CA LEU A 54 -1.51 10.35 -17.75
C LEU A 54 -2.11 9.16 -18.49
N LEU A 55 -2.41 9.33 -19.77
CA LEU A 55 -2.92 8.29 -20.65
C LEU A 55 -1.80 7.72 -21.52
N ASP A 56 -1.95 6.45 -21.92
CA ASP A 56 -1.14 5.86 -22.98
C ASP A 56 -1.73 6.15 -24.38
N THR A 57 -1.12 5.57 -25.42
CA THR A 57 -1.58 5.71 -26.81
C THR A 57 -2.90 5.00 -27.12
N SER A 58 -3.40 4.18 -26.18
CA SER A 58 -4.66 3.45 -26.26
C SER A 58 -5.70 4.01 -25.26
N ASP A 59 -5.50 5.24 -24.79
CA ASP A 59 -6.33 5.95 -23.81
C ASP A 59 -6.47 5.26 -22.44
N TYR A 60 -5.57 4.34 -22.09
CA TYR A 60 -5.54 3.77 -20.74
C TYR A 60 -4.80 4.67 -19.77
N VAL A 61 -5.32 4.79 -18.55
CA VAL A 61 -4.68 5.56 -17.47
C VAL A 61 -3.43 4.85 -16.98
N LEU A 62 -2.26 5.41 -17.29
CA LEU A 62 -0.96 4.97 -16.78
C LEU A 62 -0.70 5.47 -15.36
N ARG A 63 -1.06 6.73 -15.08
CA ARG A 63 -0.85 7.37 -13.77
C ARG A 63 -1.98 8.34 -13.49
N SER A 64 -2.41 8.43 -12.23
CA SER A 64 -3.39 9.43 -11.80
C SER A 64 -3.03 10.03 -10.45
N VAL A 65 -3.27 11.32 -10.28
CA VAL A 65 -3.14 12.01 -8.99
C VAL A 65 -4.38 12.84 -8.71
N THR A 66 -5.00 12.62 -7.56
CA THR A 66 -6.17 13.42 -7.12
C THR A 66 -5.77 14.29 -5.94
N SER A 67 -5.99 15.59 -6.07
CA SER A 67 -5.86 16.54 -4.98
C SER A 67 -7.06 16.39 -4.05
N ARG A 68 -6.85 16.03 -2.78
CA ARG A 68 -7.93 15.94 -1.78
C ARG A 68 -7.87 17.10 -0.80
N ARG A 69 -9.03 17.55 -0.30
CA ARG A 69 -9.07 18.55 0.79
C ARG A 69 -8.54 17.90 2.06
N ARG A 70 -7.91 18.69 2.93
CA ARG A 70 -7.51 18.23 4.28
C ARG A 70 -8.70 17.76 5.13
N SER A 71 -9.92 18.22 4.82
CA SER A 71 -11.16 17.73 5.44
C SER A 71 -11.57 16.34 4.96
N ASP A 72 -11.13 15.92 3.77
CA ASP A 72 -11.48 14.65 3.13
C ASP A 72 -10.41 13.58 3.36
N THR A 73 -9.44 13.86 4.24
CA THR A 73 -8.45 12.88 4.70
C THR A 73 -9.14 11.89 5.64
N THR A 74 -9.82 10.90 5.05
CA THR A 74 -10.02 9.57 5.66
C THR A 74 -8.63 9.05 6.08
N PRO A 75 -8.52 8.28 7.19
CA PRO A 75 -7.22 8.00 7.80
C PRO A 75 -6.29 7.35 6.78
N SER A 76 -5.11 7.95 6.65
CA SER A 76 -3.99 7.52 5.83
C SER A 76 -3.86 5.99 5.70
N ASP A 77 -3.73 5.49 4.45
CA ASP A 77 -3.31 4.11 4.13
C ASP A 77 -1.86 3.80 4.59
N GLN A 78 -1.16 4.78 5.17
CA GLN A 78 0.14 4.61 5.80
C GLN A 78 -0.05 4.33 7.29
N PHE A 79 0.72 3.38 7.79
CA PHE A 79 0.84 3.11 9.21
C PHE A 79 1.29 4.38 9.93
N ASN A 80 0.67 4.67 11.08
CA ASN A 80 1.17 5.72 11.95
C ASN A 80 2.50 5.28 12.61
N ASP A 81 3.26 6.23 13.13
CA ASP A 81 4.57 5.99 13.76
C ASP A 81 4.56 4.87 14.81
N ARG A 82 3.44 4.71 15.54
CA ARG A 82 3.30 3.63 16.55
C ARG A 82 3.13 2.27 15.88
N GLN A 83 2.33 2.18 14.83
CA GLN A 83 2.15 0.95 14.05
C GLN A 83 3.46 0.54 13.35
N GLU A 84 4.20 1.50 12.78
CA GLU A 84 5.52 1.21 12.21
C GLU A 84 6.52 0.72 13.26
N ALA A 85 6.48 1.27 14.47
CA ALA A 85 7.34 0.80 15.57
C ALA A 85 7.02 -0.65 15.97
N VAL A 86 5.74 -1.04 15.96
CA VAL A 86 5.32 -2.42 16.21
C VAL A 86 5.81 -3.35 15.10
N LEU A 87 5.68 -2.95 13.83
CA LEU A 87 6.19 -3.73 12.69
C LEU A 87 7.70 -3.97 12.79
N LYS A 88 8.48 -2.93 13.10
CA LYS A 88 9.93 -3.04 13.31
C LYS A 88 10.29 -3.94 14.49
N ALA A 89 9.46 -3.99 15.53
CA ALA A 89 9.66 -4.91 16.64
C ALA A 89 9.37 -6.35 16.22
N LEU A 90 8.28 -6.58 15.48
CA LEU A 90 7.91 -7.89 14.95
C LEU A 90 9.01 -8.45 14.03
N GLU A 91 9.53 -7.64 13.11
CA GLU A 91 10.64 -8.01 12.22
C GLU A 91 11.88 -8.49 12.98
N LYS A 92 12.24 -7.80 14.08
CA LYS A 92 13.38 -8.20 14.92
C LYS A 92 13.15 -9.53 15.61
N VAL A 93 11.92 -9.78 16.07
CA VAL A 93 11.55 -11.05 16.71
C VAL A 93 11.61 -12.19 15.69
N LEU A 94 11.02 -11.99 14.51
CA LEU A 94 11.06 -12.99 13.42
C LEU A 94 12.50 -13.32 13.02
N ALA A 95 13.35 -12.30 12.86
CA ALA A 95 14.76 -12.50 12.55
C ALA A 95 15.53 -13.22 13.68
N HIS A 96 15.08 -13.09 14.93
CA HIS A 96 15.69 -13.82 16.05
C HIS A 96 15.22 -15.29 16.08
N CYS A 97 13.94 -15.54 15.81
CA CYS A 97 13.41 -16.90 15.67
C CYS A 97 14.15 -17.67 14.57
N GLU A 98 14.37 -17.04 13.41
CA GLU A 98 15.13 -17.67 12.31
C GLU A 98 16.57 -18.03 12.72
N LYS A 99 17.26 -17.14 13.45
CA LYS A 99 18.62 -17.40 13.95
C LYS A 99 18.70 -18.55 14.94
N GLU A 100 17.68 -18.70 15.78
CA GLU A 100 17.58 -19.80 16.74
C GLU A 100 17.02 -21.09 16.11
N GLY A 101 16.80 -21.10 14.79
CA GLY A 101 16.28 -22.27 14.08
C GLY A 101 14.83 -22.56 14.45
N ILE A 102 14.01 -21.53 14.63
CA ILE A 102 12.57 -21.62 14.89
C ILE A 102 11.83 -21.06 13.68
N HIS A 103 10.95 -21.86 13.09
CA HIS A 103 10.03 -21.45 12.02
C HIS A 103 8.64 -21.22 12.61
N LEU A 104 8.03 -20.10 12.25
CA LEU A 104 6.67 -19.75 12.65
C LEU A 104 5.71 -20.01 11.49
N VAL A 105 4.69 -20.83 11.72
CA VAL A 105 3.65 -21.18 10.75
C VAL A 105 2.33 -20.62 11.24
N GLY A 106 1.73 -19.73 10.45
CA GLY A 106 0.40 -19.19 10.73
C GLY A 106 -0.68 -20.11 10.19
N PHE A 107 -1.58 -20.54 11.07
CA PHE A 107 -2.86 -21.13 10.73
C PHE A 107 -3.98 -20.10 10.91
N SER A 108 -5.20 -20.43 10.47
CA SER A 108 -6.36 -19.53 10.62
C SER A 108 -6.65 -19.19 12.08
N ASP A 109 -6.34 -20.11 12.99
CA ASP A 109 -6.77 -20.07 14.39
C ASP A 109 -5.59 -19.86 15.35
N ASP A 110 -4.36 -20.22 14.95
CA ASP A 110 -3.18 -20.22 15.81
C ASP A 110 -1.86 -19.94 15.06
N LEU A 111 -0.86 -19.45 15.78
CA LEU A 111 0.53 -19.34 15.32
C LEU A 111 1.36 -20.44 15.99
N VAL A 112 1.94 -21.34 15.20
CA VAL A 112 2.71 -22.49 15.70
C VAL A 112 4.19 -22.29 15.43
N ALA A 113 5.02 -22.57 16.44
CA ALA A 113 6.47 -22.58 16.31
C ALA A 113 6.99 -24.02 16.14
N ILE A 114 7.77 -24.26 15.09
CA ILE A 114 8.42 -25.55 14.82
C ILE A 114 9.94 -25.37 14.69
N PRO A 115 10.75 -26.35 15.14
CA PRO A 115 12.18 -26.34 14.86
C PRO A 115 12.47 -26.42 13.35
N ALA A 116 13.34 -25.55 12.84
CA ALA A 116 13.67 -25.38 11.42
C ALA A 116 14.20 -26.66 10.74
N HIS A 117 14.81 -27.56 11.51
CA HIS A 117 15.34 -28.83 11.00
C HIS A 117 14.25 -29.89 10.76
N LEU A 118 12.99 -29.61 11.12
CA LEU A 118 11.83 -30.47 10.90
C LEU A 118 10.93 -29.95 9.77
N ASP A 119 11.27 -28.81 9.17
CA ASP A 119 10.53 -28.26 8.04
C ASP A 119 11.06 -28.84 6.72
N ASP A 120 10.52 -30.01 6.33
CA ASP A 120 10.93 -30.71 5.11
C ASP A 120 10.33 -30.11 3.83
N GLY A 121 9.67 -28.95 3.90
CA GLY A 121 9.06 -28.27 2.75
C GLY A 121 7.90 -29.05 2.09
N SER A 122 7.62 -30.27 2.56
CA SER A 122 6.39 -30.98 2.30
C SER A 122 5.31 -30.33 3.14
N GLY A 123 4.60 -29.39 2.51
CA GLY A 123 3.45 -28.72 3.11
C GLY A 123 2.63 -29.70 3.93
N LEU A 124 2.41 -29.32 5.18
CA LEU A 124 1.51 -29.92 6.15
C LEU A 124 0.31 -30.52 5.42
N SER A 125 0.39 -31.83 5.19
CA SER A 125 -0.61 -32.60 4.43
C SER A 125 -1.98 -32.41 5.07
N ALA A 126 -3.03 -32.36 4.25
CA ALA A 126 -4.43 -32.30 4.69
C ALA A 126 -4.87 -33.50 5.56
N GLU A 127 -3.96 -34.45 5.82
CA GLU A 127 -4.13 -35.61 6.70
C GLU A 127 -3.32 -35.52 8.00
N ALA A 128 -2.97 -34.33 8.50
CA ALA A 128 -2.27 -34.19 9.79
C ALA A 128 -3.20 -34.58 10.98
N VAL A 129 -3.36 -35.89 11.17
CA VAL A 129 -3.95 -36.51 12.36
C VAL A 129 -2.93 -36.39 13.49
N ASP A 130 -3.34 -35.65 14.53
CA ASP A 130 -2.74 -35.59 15.86
C ASP A 130 -1.21 -35.38 15.87
N LEU A 131 -0.80 -34.13 15.65
CA LEU A 131 0.57 -33.68 15.88
C LEU A 131 0.92 -33.84 17.36
N ASN A 132 1.72 -34.86 17.66
CA ASN A 132 2.27 -35.11 18.98
C ASN A 132 3.00 -33.83 19.49
N THR A 133 2.41 -33.17 20.49
CA THR A 133 2.83 -31.83 20.96
C THR A 133 3.96 -31.84 21.98
N SER A 134 4.77 -32.90 22.04
CA SER A 134 5.92 -32.95 22.94
C SER A 134 7.02 -31.98 22.46
N GLY A 135 6.93 -30.71 22.88
CA GLY A 135 7.96 -29.69 22.62
C GLY A 135 7.46 -28.42 21.90
N VAL A 136 6.17 -28.30 21.61
CA VAL A 136 5.60 -27.08 20.99
C VAL A 136 5.22 -26.07 22.07
N TYR A 137 5.83 -24.89 22.05
CA TYR A 137 5.38 -23.76 22.86
C TYR A 137 4.04 -23.27 22.32
N ARG A 138 2.98 -23.39 23.12
CA ARG A 138 1.69 -22.75 22.88
C ARG A 138 1.66 -21.43 23.65
N GLY A 139 1.36 -20.34 22.96
CA GLY A 139 1.33 -18.99 23.53
C GLY A 139 0.33 -18.83 24.68
N ALA A 140 0.39 -17.67 25.34
CA ALA A 140 -0.28 -17.40 26.62
C ALA A 140 -1.83 -17.47 26.60
N GLU A 141 -2.49 -17.55 25.45
CA GLU A 141 -3.95 -17.63 25.33
C GLU A 141 -4.49 -19.08 25.25
N TYR A 142 -3.63 -20.10 25.42
CA TYR A 142 -4.08 -21.49 25.56
C TYR A 142 -4.63 -21.77 26.97
N GLN A 143 -5.65 -21.02 27.37
CA GLN A 143 -6.55 -21.33 28.47
C GLN A 143 -7.98 -21.14 27.97
N HIS A 144 -8.58 -22.21 27.47
CA HIS A 144 -9.97 -22.51 27.81
C HIS A 144 -10.31 -24.00 27.67
N ASP A 145 -10.82 -24.51 28.80
CA ASP A 145 -11.55 -25.76 29.12
C ASP A 145 -10.91 -27.13 28.84
#